data_AF-A0A350ULZ9-F1
#
_entry.id   AF-A0A350ULZ9-F1
#
_cell.length_a   1.000
_cell.length_b   1.000
_cell.length_c   1.000
_cell.angle_alpha   90.00
_cell.angle_beta   90.00
_cell.angle_gamma   90.00
#
_symmetry.space_group_name_H-M   'P 1'
#
loop_
_entity.id
_entity.type
_entity.pdbx_description
1 polymer ?
#
loop_
_entity_poly.entity_id
_entity_poly.type
_entity_poly.pdbx_seq_one_letter_code
_entity_poly.pdbx_strand_id
1 'polypeptide(L)'
;MRLAYSQAMAWSGRSVFGNGQNRQGEVTDMAHSTQKSQNRTNSLFSRRGGTFLPAPRATRAAVAGATKALLVVAHPDDEYAVAATVYRLTRELGATVDQVVITDGAGGYRYSALAEEIYGFPLTDEATGRKYLPEIRRRETLASGRILGIRRHHFLGEADNGFTLDPNEAELAWDIQRVRGFLTQVMESEQYQFVFTLLPARDTHGHHQMAATLALDAAQALPEERRPVVLGADPGVSGKRPAPYRALPGRPHTRAAAHVWEFPRTRRFGFREALDYRIIVNWVIAEHKSQGYFQTDVGRHDVERFWVFASAGSAEWAAASMLFSRLLHADSGLPAAMHAQGA
;
A
#
# COMPACT_ATOMS: atom_id res chain seq x y z
N MET A 1 -26.13 41.25 -22.51
CA MET A 1 -27.26 40.60 -23.20
C MET A 1 -27.51 39.29 -22.46
N ARG A 2 -28.55 39.23 -21.63
CA ARG A 2 -28.90 38.09 -20.76
C ARG A 2 -29.59 37.03 -21.59
N LEU A 3 -29.25 35.76 -21.39
CA LEU A 3 -30.18 34.65 -21.59
C LEU A 3 -29.97 33.65 -20.45
N ALA A 4 -31.03 33.51 -19.67
CA ALA A 4 -31.20 32.58 -18.58
C ALA A 4 -31.69 31.24 -19.13
N TYR A 5 -31.30 30.14 -18.47
CA TYR A 5 -32.12 28.94 -18.42
C TYR A 5 -32.21 28.48 -16.97
N SER A 6 -33.46 28.30 -16.54
CA SER A 6 -33.91 27.99 -15.18
C SER A 6 -34.59 26.63 -15.14
N GLN A 7 -34.69 26.10 -13.92
CA GLN A 7 -35.52 25.00 -13.41
C GLN A 7 -34.84 23.62 -13.44
N ALA A 8 -34.54 22.94 -12.32
CA ALA A 8 -35.19 22.67 -11.02
C ALA A 8 -35.66 21.22 -10.96
N MET A 9 -35.16 20.44 -9.98
CA MET A 9 -35.95 19.41 -9.31
C MET A 9 -35.47 19.27 -7.86
N ALA A 10 -36.36 19.62 -6.94
CA ALA A 10 -36.28 19.32 -5.53
C ALA A 10 -36.76 17.87 -5.29
N TRP A 11 -36.12 17.18 -4.35
CA TRP A 11 -36.66 15.94 -3.77
C TRP A 11 -36.76 16.11 -2.26
N SER A 12 -38.00 16.07 -1.77
CA SER A 12 -38.39 15.99 -0.37
C SER A 12 -38.81 14.57 -0.03
N GLY A 13 -38.35 14.04 1.11
CA GLY A 13 -38.86 12.78 1.66
C GLY A 13 -38.38 12.53 3.08
N ARG A 14 -39.26 12.80 4.07
CA ARG A 14 -39.12 12.44 5.49
C ARG A 14 -39.83 11.12 5.79
N SER A 15 -39.26 10.32 6.68
CA SER A 15 -39.87 9.41 7.69
C SER A 15 -38.68 8.81 8.49
N VAL A 16 -38.50 8.82 9.81
CA VAL A 16 -39.27 8.70 11.07
C VAL A 16 -39.74 7.26 11.38
N PHE A 17 -39.34 6.81 12.59
CA PHE A 17 -39.60 5.59 13.38
C PHE A 17 -38.55 4.46 13.24
N GLY A 18 -38.01 3.85 14.30
CA GLY A 18 -38.38 3.90 15.72
C GLY A 18 -37.35 3.27 16.68
N ASN A 19 -37.53 3.58 17.97
CA ASN A 19 -36.86 3.02 19.14
C ASN A 19 -37.28 1.57 19.41
N GLY A 20 -36.37 0.76 19.95
CA GLY A 20 -36.67 -0.55 20.52
C GLY A 20 -35.58 -1.01 21.49
N GLN A 21 -35.90 -0.96 22.78
CA GLN A 21 -35.11 -1.37 23.94
C GLN A 21 -34.69 -2.84 23.88
N ASN A 22 -33.52 -3.18 24.46
CA ASN A 22 -33.26 -4.53 24.97
C ASN A 22 -32.86 -4.46 26.45
N ARG A 23 -33.61 -5.20 27.26
CA ARG A 23 -33.45 -5.37 28.70
C ARG A 23 -32.43 -6.46 29.02
N GLN A 24 -31.83 -6.25 30.18
CA GLN A 24 -31.09 -7.14 31.07
C GLN A 24 -31.57 -8.60 31.11
N GLY A 25 -30.59 -9.49 31.30
CA GLY A 25 -30.74 -10.86 31.76
C GLY A 25 -29.40 -11.32 32.34
N GLU A 26 -29.39 -11.51 33.65
CA GLU A 26 -28.28 -11.71 34.57
C GLU A 26 -28.05 -13.21 34.84
N VAL A 27 -27.08 -13.52 35.71
CA VAL A 27 -27.08 -14.63 36.70
C VAL A 27 -26.02 -15.76 36.47
N THR A 28 -24.97 -15.70 37.33
CA THR A 28 -24.30 -16.81 38.08
C THR A 28 -23.37 -17.80 37.38
N ASP A 29 -22.38 -18.43 38.02
CA ASP A 29 -21.57 -18.21 39.24
C ASP A 29 -20.47 -19.30 39.20
N MET A 30 -19.37 -19.08 39.94
CA MET A 30 -18.58 -20.05 40.74
C MET A 30 -18.19 -21.44 40.17
N ALA A 31 -17.08 -22.09 40.50
CA ALA A 31 -15.82 -21.84 41.20
C ALA A 31 -15.08 -23.22 41.16
N HIS A 32 -13.88 -23.28 41.73
CA HIS A 32 -13.14 -24.48 42.15
C HIS A 32 -12.35 -25.24 41.06
N SER A 33 -11.17 -25.79 41.30
CA SER A 33 -10.26 -25.80 42.46
C SER A 33 -9.01 -26.61 42.04
N THR A 34 -7.86 -26.18 42.57
CA THR A 34 -6.63 -26.94 42.92
C THR A 34 -6.14 -28.14 42.09
N GLN A 35 -4.85 -28.14 41.76
CA GLN A 35 -3.89 -29.02 42.46
C GLN A 35 -2.42 -28.64 42.20
N LYS A 36 -1.69 -28.43 43.30
CA LYS A 36 -0.23 -28.48 43.38
C LYS A 36 0.21 -29.94 43.41
N SER A 37 1.32 -30.24 42.74
CA SER A 37 2.16 -31.40 43.08
C SER A 37 3.64 -31.03 42.93
N GLN A 38 4.37 -31.18 44.03
CA GLN A 38 5.82 -31.15 44.13
C GLN A 38 6.34 -32.60 44.12
N ASN A 39 7.47 -32.86 43.45
CA ASN A 39 8.59 -33.71 43.91
C ASN A 39 9.61 -33.88 42.76
N ARG A 40 10.83 -33.37 42.90
CA ARG A 40 12.05 -33.97 43.49
C ARG A 40 12.94 -34.72 42.48
N THR A 41 14.06 -34.05 42.16
CA THR A 41 15.46 -34.51 42.10
C THR A 41 15.93 -35.63 41.16
N ASN A 42 17.00 -35.25 40.44
CA ASN A 42 18.18 -36.00 39.99
C ASN A 42 18.06 -37.04 38.87
N SER A 43 18.72 -36.75 37.74
CA SER A 43 19.87 -37.56 37.31
C SER A 43 20.69 -36.83 36.23
N LEU A 44 22.01 -36.82 36.45
CA LEU A 44 23.05 -36.49 35.48
C LEU A 44 22.93 -37.36 34.22
N PHE A 45 22.92 -36.75 33.03
CA PHE A 45 23.35 -37.42 31.81
C PHE A 45 24.16 -36.48 30.90
N SER A 46 25.38 -36.95 30.64
CA SER A 46 26.36 -36.60 29.62
C SER A 46 25.91 -35.59 28.54
N ARG A 47 26.54 -34.40 28.53
CA ARG A 47 26.61 -33.53 27.36
C ARG A 47 27.52 -34.19 26.31
N ARG A 48 26.93 -34.90 25.35
CA ARG A 48 27.52 -35.04 24.02
C ARG A 48 27.11 -33.83 23.19
N GLY A 49 28.09 -33.09 22.70
CA GLY A 49 27.91 -32.01 21.74
C GLY A 49 27.29 -32.57 20.46
N GLY A 50 25.99 -32.41 20.32
CA GLY A 50 25.31 -32.44 19.04
C GLY A 50 25.15 -31.01 18.59
N THR A 51 25.90 -30.60 17.58
CA THR A 51 25.57 -29.44 16.76
C THR A 51 24.17 -29.67 16.22
N PHE A 52 23.18 -29.00 16.80
CA PHE A 52 21.85 -28.88 16.21
C PHE A 52 22.03 -28.04 14.95
N LEU A 53 22.32 -28.71 13.82
CA LEU A 53 22.18 -28.09 12.52
C LEU A 53 20.69 -27.82 12.36
N PRO A 54 20.24 -26.55 12.26
CA PRO A 54 18.85 -26.28 11.96
C PRO A 54 18.51 -26.98 10.65
N ALA A 55 17.37 -27.68 10.63
CA ALA A 55 16.85 -28.29 9.42
C ALA A 55 16.83 -27.24 8.29
N PRO A 56 17.21 -27.60 7.05
CA PRO A 56 17.19 -26.65 5.94
C PRO A 56 15.78 -26.08 5.83
N ARG A 57 15.66 -24.76 6.03
CA ARG A 57 14.45 -23.99 5.76
C ARG A 57 14.02 -24.34 4.34
N ALA A 58 12.77 -24.78 4.17
CA ALA A 58 12.22 -25.05 2.86
C ALA A 58 12.48 -23.82 1.98
N THR A 59 13.37 -23.97 1.00
CA THR A 59 13.57 -22.99 -0.05
C THR A 59 12.21 -22.81 -0.70
N ARG A 60 11.67 -21.60 -0.64
CA ARG A 60 10.44 -21.20 -1.33
C ARG A 60 10.65 -21.55 -2.80
N ALA A 61 10.15 -22.72 -3.21
CA ALA A 61 10.10 -23.10 -4.60
C ALA A 61 9.40 -21.94 -5.31
N ALA A 62 10.01 -21.42 -6.39
CA ALA A 62 9.38 -20.43 -7.22
C ALA A 62 7.99 -20.96 -7.56
N VAL A 63 6.95 -20.37 -6.96
CA VAL A 63 5.58 -20.78 -7.25
C VAL A 63 5.44 -20.57 -8.75
N ALA A 64 5.19 -21.67 -9.48
CA ALA A 64 5.14 -21.72 -10.93
C ALA A 64 3.89 -21.01 -11.49
N GLY A 65 3.68 -19.77 -11.08
CA GLY A 65 2.56 -18.90 -11.44
C GLY A 65 3.01 -17.46 -11.59
N ALA A 66 2.17 -16.65 -12.23
CA ALA A 66 2.42 -15.23 -12.42
C ALA A 66 2.65 -14.52 -11.07
N THR A 67 3.59 -13.56 -11.06
CA THR A 67 3.86 -12.72 -9.87
C THR A 67 2.56 -12.06 -9.41
N LYS A 68 2.28 -12.10 -8.10
CA LYS A 68 1.10 -11.46 -7.53
C LYS A 68 1.50 -10.54 -6.38
N ALA A 69 1.07 -9.28 -6.44
CA ALA A 69 1.42 -8.28 -5.43
C ALA A 69 0.22 -7.49 -4.94
N LEU A 70 0.33 -6.96 -3.73
CA LEU A 70 -0.62 -6.03 -3.13
C LEU A 70 0.08 -4.69 -2.89
N LEU A 71 -0.56 -3.61 -3.27
CA LEU A 71 -0.19 -2.26 -2.87
C LEU A 71 -1.09 -1.84 -1.70
N VAL A 72 -0.49 -1.47 -0.57
CA VAL A 72 -1.22 -0.92 0.58
C VAL A 72 -0.79 0.53 0.75
N VAL A 73 -1.75 1.44 0.60
CA VAL A 73 -1.49 2.88 0.68
C VAL A 73 -2.46 3.57 1.63
N ALA A 74 -2.03 4.72 2.16
CA ALA A 74 -2.86 5.50 3.04
C ALA A 74 -3.89 6.31 2.25
N HIS A 75 -3.45 7.01 1.20
CA HIS A 75 -4.27 7.99 0.50
C HIS A 75 -4.45 7.67 -1.00
N PRO A 76 -5.52 8.17 -1.62
CA PRO A 76 -5.63 8.30 -3.07
C PRO A 76 -4.51 9.18 -3.66
N ASP A 77 -3.54 8.57 -4.36
CA ASP A 77 -2.37 9.16 -5.07
C ASP A 77 -1.04 8.46 -4.73
N ASP A 78 -0.96 7.86 -3.55
CA ASP A 78 0.23 7.19 -3.00
C ASP A 78 0.80 6.09 -3.93
N GLU A 79 0.01 5.50 -4.82
CA GLU A 79 0.54 4.54 -5.81
C GLU A 79 1.62 5.14 -6.72
N TYR A 80 1.67 6.46 -6.79
CA TYR A 80 2.77 7.22 -7.38
C TYR A 80 4.15 6.73 -6.94
N ALA A 81 4.32 6.39 -5.66
CA ALA A 81 5.62 5.99 -5.10
C ALA A 81 6.21 4.76 -5.80
N VAL A 82 5.35 3.94 -6.43
CA VAL A 82 5.71 2.68 -7.09
C VAL A 82 5.15 2.56 -8.51
N ALA A 83 4.67 3.65 -9.09
CA ALA A 83 3.91 3.65 -10.35
C ALA A 83 4.67 3.00 -11.52
N ALA A 84 5.96 3.29 -11.67
CA ALA A 84 6.76 2.71 -12.75
C ALA A 84 6.96 1.20 -12.55
N THR A 85 7.24 0.77 -11.32
CA THR A 85 7.37 -0.64 -10.96
C THR A 85 6.05 -1.40 -11.16
N VAL A 86 4.93 -0.84 -10.72
CA VAL A 86 3.60 -1.48 -10.88
C VAL A 86 3.24 -1.61 -12.35
N TYR A 87 3.43 -0.56 -13.15
CA TYR A 87 3.18 -0.63 -14.60
C TYR A 87 4.03 -1.72 -15.27
N ARG A 88 5.34 -1.76 -14.98
CA ARG A 88 6.26 -2.80 -15.48
C ARG A 88 5.75 -4.20 -15.12
N LEU A 89 5.38 -4.40 -13.86
CA LEU A 89 4.87 -5.69 -13.36
C LEU A 89 3.61 -6.13 -14.13
N THR A 90 2.60 -5.28 -14.22
CA THR A 90 1.29 -5.65 -14.74
C THR A 90 1.25 -5.67 -16.27
N ARG A 91 1.84 -4.66 -16.93
CA ARG A 91 1.71 -4.44 -18.38
C ARG A 91 2.74 -5.19 -19.19
N GLU A 92 3.89 -5.49 -18.61
CA GLU A 92 5.03 -6.04 -19.37
C GLU A 92 5.46 -7.42 -18.87
N LEU A 93 5.28 -7.71 -17.58
CA LEU A 93 5.72 -8.96 -16.96
C LEU A 93 4.56 -9.91 -16.60
N GLY A 94 3.32 -9.54 -16.94
CA GLY A 94 2.14 -10.38 -16.74
C GLY A 94 1.80 -10.62 -15.26
N ALA A 95 2.28 -9.78 -14.35
CA ALA A 95 1.95 -9.86 -12.94
C ALA A 95 0.52 -9.39 -12.67
N THR A 96 -0.06 -9.84 -11.56
CA THR A 96 -1.33 -9.33 -11.04
C THR A 96 -1.06 -8.43 -9.83
N VAL A 97 -1.57 -7.20 -9.86
CA VAL A 97 -1.46 -6.25 -8.74
C VAL A 97 -2.86 -5.79 -8.32
N ASP A 98 -3.14 -5.88 -7.03
CA ASP A 98 -4.33 -5.28 -6.39
C ASP A 98 -3.87 -4.14 -5.46
N GLN A 99 -4.76 -3.19 -5.17
CA GLN A 99 -4.49 -2.05 -4.30
C GLN A 99 -5.52 -1.94 -3.17
N VAL A 100 -5.06 -1.62 -1.97
CA VAL A 100 -5.87 -1.19 -0.84
C VAL A 100 -5.56 0.27 -0.56
N VAL A 101 -6.60 1.11 -0.54
CA VAL A 101 -6.53 2.51 -0.13
C VAL A 101 -7.29 2.64 1.18
N ILE A 102 -6.56 3.00 2.25
CA ILE A 102 -7.12 2.98 3.60
C ILE A 102 -8.08 4.16 3.79
N THR A 103 -7.65 5.37 3.46
CA THR A 103 -8.43 6.58 3.71
C THR A 103 -9.27 7.04 2.53
N ASP A 104 -10.23 7.92 2.80
CA ASP A 104 -11.03 8.61 1.80
C ASP A 104 -10.33 9.82 1.16
N GLY A 105 -9.21 10.28 1.72
CA GLY A 105 -8.46 11.43 1.23
C GLY A 105 -9.18 12.77 1.42
N ALA A 106 -10.18 12.89 2.30
CA ALA A 106 -10.91 14.13 2.53
C ALA A 106 -10.07 15.27 3.14
N GLY A 107 -8.98 14.95 3.83
CA GLY A 107 -8.16 15.90 4.61
C GLY A 107 -7.28 16.82 3.76
N GLY A 108 -7.02 16.44 2.51
CA GLY A 108 -6.16 17.19 1.57
C GLY A 108 -6.82 18.38 0.85
N TYR A 109 -7.98 18.85 1.32
CA TYR A 109 -8.83 19.81 0.60
C TYR A 109 -8.19 21.18 0.30
N ARG A 110 -7.24 21.63 1.13
CA ARG A 110 -6.60 22.95 1.00
C ARG A 110 -5.85 23.15 -0.32
N TYR A 111 -5.44 22.06 -0.96
CA TYR A 111 -4.69 22.11 -2.21
C TYR A 111 -5.56 21.82 -3.45
N SER A 112 -6.89 21.80 -3.32
CA SER A 112 -7.80 21.47 -4.43
C SER A 112 -8.23 22.67 -5.27
N ALA A 113 -7.59 23.84 -5.12
CA ALA A 113 -7.97 25.09 -5.82
C ALA A 113 -8.05 24.94 -7.35
N LEU A 114 -7.07 24.27 -7.98
CA LEU A 114 -7.08 24.03 -9.43
C LEU A 114 -8.20 23.06 -9.86
N ALA A 115 -8.65 22.22 -8.95
CA ALA A 115 -9.66 21.20 -9.22
C ALA A 115 -11.09 21.74 -9.14
N GLU A 116 -11.29 22.92 -8.52
CA GLU A 116 -12.60 23.57 -8.43
C GLU A 116 -13.19 23.86 -9.82
N GLU A 117 -12.36 24.35 -10.75
CA GLU A 117 -12.74 24.59 -12.15
C GLU A 117 -13.06 23.30 -12.92
N ILE A 118 -12.43 22.19 -12.54
CA ILE A 118 -12.58 20.88 -13.21
C ILE A 118 -13.85 20.16 -12.72
N TYR A 119 -14.12 20.25 -11.42
CA TYR A 119 -15.20 19.50 -10.78
C TYR A 119 -16.43 20.34 -10.43
N GLY A 120 -16.35 21.68 -10.51
CA GLY A 120 -17.48 22.58 -10.32
C GLY A 120 -17.91 22.76 -8.86
N PHE A 121 -17.02 22.52 -7.90
CA PHE A 121 -17.28 22.69 -6.46
C PHE A 121 -16.20 23.56 -5.82
N PRO A 122 -16.53 24.36 -4.79
CA PRO A 122 -15.53 25.05 -3.97
C PRO A 122 -14.81 24.06 -3.04
N LEU A 123 -13.98 23.19 -3.60
CA LEU A 123 -13.31 22.09 -2.89
C LEU A 123 -12.33 22.54 -1.81
N THR A 124 -11.88 23.81 -1.83
CA THR A 124 -11.02 24.39 -0.79
C THR A 124 -11.77 24.81 0.47
N ASP A 125 -13.10 24.93 0.41
CA ASP A 125 -13.95 25.00 1.60
C ASP A 125 -13.99 23.64 2.28
N GLU A 126 -13.78 23.58 3.60
CA GLU A 126 -13.63 22.31 4.30
C GLU A 126 -14.90 21.45 4.26
N ALA A 127 -16.07 22.07 4.47
CA ALA A 127 -17.33 21.33 4.46
C ALA A 127 -17.62 20.74 3.08
N THR A 128 -17.36 21.51 2.02
CA THR A 128 -17.50 21.07 0.63
C THR A 128 -16.44 20.02 0.27
N GLY A 129 -15.18 20.28 0.57
CA GLY A 129 -14.06 19.39 0.30
C GLY A 129 -14.25 18.02 0.94
N ARG A 130 -14.55 17.97 2.25
CA ARG A 130 -14.82 16.70 2.95
C ARG A 130 -16.02 15.94 2.40
N LYS A 131 -17.01 16.65 1.84
CA LYS A 131 -18.19 16.03 1.23
C LYS A 131 -17.90 15.42 -0.14
N TYR A 132 -17.14 16.10 -1.00
CA TYR A 132 -17.01 15.72 -2.42
C TYR A 132 -15.67 15.06 -2.79
N LEU A 133 -14.57 15.39 -2.09
CA LEU A 133 -13.25 14.84 -2.40
C LEU A 133 -13.18 13.31 -2.30
N PRO A 134 -13.82 12.63 -1.33
CA PRO A 134 -13.79 11.17 -1.26
C PRO A 134 -14.16 10.47 -2.57
N GLU A 135 -15.27 10.87 -3.18
CA GLU A 135 -15.75 10.26 -4.42
C GLU A 135 -14.93 10.72 -5.63
N ILE A 136 -14.49 11.99 -5.66
CA ILE A 136 -13.59 12.48 -6.71
C ILE A 136 -12.28 11.68 -6.71
N ARG A 137 -11.62 11.59 -5.55
CA ARG A 137 -10.32 10.91 -5.38
C ARG A 137 -10.41 9.40 -5.59
N ARG A 138 -11.54 8.79 -5.25
CA ARG A 138 -11.84 7.40 -5.63
C ARG A 138 -11.81 7.23 -7.15
N ARG A 139 -12.45 8.13 -7.92
CA ARG A 139 -12.46 8.07 -9.40
C ARG A 139 -11.08 8.34 -10.00
N GLU A 140 -10.34 9.29 -9.43
CA GLU A 140 -8.96 9.59 -9.83
C GLU A 140 -8.05 8.37 -9.62
N THR A 141 -8.14 7.70 -8.47
CA THR A 141 -7.42 6.44 -8.18
C THR A 141 -7.81 5.32 -9.15
N LEU A 142 -9.09 5.18 -9.47
CA LEU A 142 -9.52 4.19 -10.47
C LEU A 142 -8.97 4.51 -11.87
N ALA A 143 -8.79 5.79 -12.20
CA ALA A 143 -8.19 6.21 -13.47
C ALA A 143 -6.68 5.94 -13.50
N SER A 144 -5.95 6.28 -12.43
CA SER A 144 -4.52 5.95 -12.31
C SER A 144 -4.30 4.43 -12.32
N GLY A 145 -5.12 3.66 -11.62
CA GLY A 145 -5.07 2.21 -11.61
C GLY A 145 -5.30 1.58 -12.99
N ARG A 146 -6.13 2.19 -13.84
CA ARG A 146 -6.28 1.77 -15.25
C ARG A 146 -5.01 2.00 -16.03
N ILE A 147 -4.26 3.08 -15.83
CA ILE A 147 -2.95 3.27 -16.46
C ILE A 147 -2.00 2.16 -15.99
N LEU A 148 -1.91 1.99 -14.68
CA LEU A 148 -1.00 1.06 -14.01
C LEU A 148 -1.33 -0.42 -14.20
N GLY A 149 -2.50 -0.78 -14.74
CA GLY A 149 -2.93 -2.16 -14.89
C GLY A 149 -3.29 -2.84 -13.56
N ILE A 150 -3.70 -2.06 -12.56
CA ILE A 150 -4.21 -2.59 -11.28
C ILE A 150 -5.52 -3.33 -11.53
N ARG A 151 -5.60 -4.57 -11.07
CA ARG A 151 -6.75 -5.47 -11.29
C ARG A 151 -7.92 -5.11 -10.40
N ARG A 152 -7.68 -4.88 -9.10
CA ARG A 152 -8.71 -4.51 -8.12
C ARG A 152 -8.25 -3.43 -7.16
N HIS A 153 -9.20 -2.59 -6.77
CA HIS A 153 -9.03 -1.56 -5.75
C HIS A 153 -9.99 -1.84 -4.60
N HIS A 154 -9.48 -1.77 -3.37
CA HIS A 154 -10.24 -1.88 -2.14
C HIS A 154 -10.15 -0.57 -1.38
N PHE A 155 -11.25 0.17 -1.34
CA PHE A 155 -11.34 1.44 -0.60
C PHE A 155 -11.94 1.14 0.77
N LEU A 156 -11.19 1.39 1.85
CA LEU A 156 -11.66 1.10 3.20
C LEU A 156 -12.45 2.27 3.80
N GLY A 157 -12.20 3.49 3.35
CA GLY A 157 -12.98 4.68 3.73
C GLY A 157 -12.73 5.15 5.16
N GLU A 158 -11.56 4.89 5.71
CA GLU A 158 -11.15 5.50 6.98
C GLU A 158 -10.97 7.02 6.81
N ALA A 159 -11.15 7.77 7.90
CA ALA A 159 -11.10 9.23 7.83
C ALA A 159 -9.68 9.74 7.56
N ASP A 160 -9.54 10.61 6.56
CA ASP A 160 -8.37 11.48 6.44
C ASP A 160 -8.61 12.82 7.15
N ASN A 161 -8.03 12.95 8.35
CA ASN A 161 -8.16 14.15 9.18
C ASN A 161 -7.18 15.27 8.79
N GLY A 162 -6.30 15.03 7.80
CA GLY A 162 -5.28 15.97 7.36
C GLY A 162 -3.87 15.59 7.83
N PHE A 163 -2.91 16.46 7.55
CA PHE A 163 -1.49 16.15 7.74
C PHE A 163 -1.08 16.09 9.22
N THR A 164 -0.40 15.00 9.58
CA THR A 164 0.26 14.78 10.87
C THR A 164 1.53 13.97 10.66
N LEU A 165 2.50 14.08 11.56
CA LEU A 165 3.69 13.21 11.60
C LEU A 165 3.57 12.10 12.65
N ASP A 166 2.52 12.14 13.49
CA ASP A 166 2.28 11.12 14.51
C ASP A 166 1.42 9.99 13.93
N PRO A 167 1.92 8.75 13.87
CA PRO A 167 1.12 7.61 13.40
C PRO A 167 -0.05 7.28 14.33
N ASN A 168 0.00 7.68 15.60
CA ASN A 168 -1.03 7.34 16.58
C ASN A 168 -2.31 8.17 16.38
N GLU A 169 -2.26 9.29 15.66
CA GLU A 169 -3.46 10.02 15.23
C GLU A 169 -4.38 9.14 14.37
N ALA A 170 -3.82 8.21 13.60
CA ALA A 170 -4.62 7.23 12.87
C ALA A 170 -5.37 6.27 13.81
N GLU A 171 -4.82 5.94 15.00
CA GLU A 171 -5.49 5.07 15.97
C GLU A 171 -6.72 5.74 16.60
N LEU A 172 -6.76 7.08 16.61
CA LEU A 172 -7.91 7.85 17.08
C LEU A 172 -9.00 7.97 16.00
N ALA A 173 -8.61 7.91 14.73
CA ALA A 173 -9.46 8.19 13.59
C ALA A 173 -10.00 6.94 12.89
N TRP A 174 -9.27 5.83 12.95
CA TRP A 174 -9.52 4.64 12.14
C TRP A 174 -10.00 3.46 12.97
N ASP A 175 -10.81 2.59 12.36
CA ASP A 175 -11.03 1.26 12.90
C ASP A 175 -9.83 0.35 12.61
N ILE A 176 -8.81 0.44 13.47
CA ILE A 176 -7.55 -0.30 13.34
C ILE A 176 -7.78 -1.82 13.23
N GLN A 177 -8.73 -2.37 13.99
CA GLN A 177 -9.00 -3.81 13.96
C GLN A 177 -9.65 -4.23 12.64
N ARG A 178 -10.57 -3.43 12.11
CA ARG A 178 -11.19 -3.67 10.80
C ARG A 178 -10.17 -3.58 9.67
N VAL A 179 -9.31 -2.54 9.66
CA VAL A 179 -8.27 -2.39 8.63
C VAL A 179 -7.30 -3.56 8.67
N ARG A 180 -6.77 -3.91 9.85
CA ARG A 180 -5.85 -5.04 10.02
C ARG A 180 -6.51 -6.37 9.64
N GLY A 181 -7.76 -6.58 10.06
CA GLY A 181 -8.53 -7.78 9.73
C GLY A 181 -8.73 -7.93 8.22
N PHE A 182 -9.10 -6.84 7.53
CA PHE A 182 -9.23 -6.82 6.08
C PHE A 182 -7.91 -7.15 5.39
N LEU A 183 -6.80 -6.48 5.78
CA LEU A 183 -5.48 -6.72 5.20
C LEU A 183 -5.03 -8.18 5.40
N THR A 184 -5.26 -8.73 6.59
CA THR A 184 -4.92 -10.13 6.89
C THR A 184 -5.73 -11.07 6.00
N GLN A 185 -7.05 -10.86 5.91
CA GLN A 185 -7.95 -11.69 5.12
C GLN A 185 -7.59 -11.66 3.63
N VAL A 186 -7.37 -10.46 3.06
CA VAL A 186 -7.07 -10.35 1.62
C VAL A 186 -5.70 -10.94 1.29
N MET A 187 -4.70 -10.76 2.17
CA MET A 187 -3.39 -11.39 1.98
C MET A 187 -3.47 -12.91 2.09
N GLU A 188 -4.29 -13.43 3.00
CA GLU A 188 -4.51 -14.86 3.13
C GLU A 188 -5.21 -15.44 1.89
N SER A 189 -6.32 -14.85 1.47
CA SER A 189 -7.15 -15.38 0.38
C SER A 189 -6.49 -15.28 -0.98
N GLU A 190 -5.78 -14.17 -1.24
CA GLU A 190 -5.17 -13.93 -2.54
C GLU A 190 -3.73 -14.46 -2.63
N GLN A 191 -3.11 -14.81 -1.49
CA GLN A 191 -1.75 -15.36 -1.42
C GLN A 191 -0.72 -14.50 -2.18
N TYR A 192 -0.68 -13.21 -1.86
CA TYR A 192 0.29 -12.30 -2.47
C TYR A 192 1.72 -12.74 -2.18
N GLN A 193 2.59 -12.61 -3.18
CA GLN A 193 4.01 -12.89 -3.05
C GLN A 193 4.79 -11.69 -2.51
N PHE A 194 4.29 -10.49 -2.82
CA PHE A 194 4.89 -9.21 -2.47
C PHE A 194 3.80 -8.24 -1.97
N VAL A 195 4.14 -7.43 -0.99
CA VAL A 195 3.33 -6.30 -0.54
C VAL A 195 4.18 -5.05 -0.64
N PHE A 196 3.68 -4.01 -1.29
CA PHE A 196 4.30 -2.69 -1.35
C PHE A 196 3.54 -1.73 -0.43
N THR A 197 4.28 -0.90 0.29
CA THR A 197 3.78 0.23 1.09
C THR A 197 4.76 1.39 0.94
N LEU A 198 4.36 2.61 1.32
CA LEU A 198 5.33 3.69 1.50
C LEU A 198 6.28 3.37 2.68
N LEU A 199 7.53 3.84 2.59
CA LEU A 199 8.51 3.71 3.64
C LEU A 199 8.08 4.58 4.85
N PRO A 200 7.91 4.02 6.05
CA PRO A 200 7.43 4.76 7.20
C PRO A 200 8.56 5.53 7.90
N ALA A 201 9.22 6.43 7.17
CA ALA A 201 10.24 7.31 7.74
C ALA A 201 9.59 8.35 8.68
N ARG A 202 10.37 8.91 9.62
CA ARG A 202 9.84 9.79 10.68
C ARG A 202 9.19 11.07 10.17
N ASP A 203 9.57 11.48 8.96
CA ASP A 203 9.18 12.71 8.30
C ASP A 203 8.10 12.49 7.25
N THR A 204 7.67 11.24 7.03
CA THR A 204 6.47 10.96 6.24
C THR A 204 5.22 11.16 7.07
N HIS A 205 4.09 11.43 6.41
CA HIS A 205 2.81 11.59 7.08
C HIS A 205 2.45 10.34 7.91
N GLY A 206 1.98 10.55 9.13
CA GLY A 206 1.58 9.52 10.11
C GLY A 206 0.61 8.48 9.55
N HIS A 207 -0.25 8.82 8.59
CA HIS A 207 -1.12 7.84 7.93
C HIS A 207 -0.32 6.85 7.06
N HIS A 208 0.72 7.27 6.33
CA HIS A 208 1.60 6.34 5.62
C HIS A 208 2.37 5.45 6.60
N GLN A 209 2.81 6.03 7.73
CA GLN A 209 3.49 5.30 8.79
C GLN A 209 2.60 4.20 9.40
N MET A 210 1.33 4.52 9.66
CA MET A 210 0.34 3.56 10.15
C MET A 210 -0.02 2.52 9.09
N ALA A 211 -0.25 2.92 7.84
CA ALA A 211 -0.53 1.99 6.74
C ALA A 211 0.55 0.92 6.59
N ALA A 212 1.82 1.32 6.62
CA ALA A 212 2.96 0.41 6.58
C ALA A 212 3.00 -0.53 7.79
N THR A 213 2.70 0.01 8.99
CA THR A 213 2.62 -0.79 10.22
C THR A 213 1.53 -1.86 10.12
N LEU A 214 0.31 -1.49 9.70
CA LEU A 214 -0.81 -2.42 9.58
C LEU A 214 -0.57 -3.48 8.50
N ALA A 215 0.07 -3.12 7.39
CA ALA A 215 0.49 -4.08 6.37
C ALA A 215 1.49 -5.10 6.91
N LEU A 216 2.45 -4.66 7.73
CA LEU A 216 3.42 -5.56 8.38
C LEU A 216 2.76 -6.45 9.44
N ASP A 217 1.89 -5.89 10.26
CA ASP A 217 1.15 -6.64 11.29
C ASP A 217 0.23 -7.71 10.67
N ALA A 218 -0.42 -7.38 9.54
CA ALA A 218 -1.23 -8.33 8.78
C ALA A 218 -0.37 -9.44 8.16
N ALA A 219 0.76 -9.09 7.54
CA ALA A 219 1.68 -10.08 6.99
C ALA A 219 2.26 -11.01 8.08
N GLN A 220 2.59 -10.47 9.25
CA GLN A 220 3.13 -11.25 10.38
C GLN A 220 2.09 -12.17 11.03
N ALA A 221 0.80 -11.83 10.94
CA ALA A 221 -0.29 -12.68 11.42
C ALA A 221 -0.47 -13.96 10.57
N LEU A 222 0.03 -13.98 9.34
CA LEU A 222 -0.02 -15.17 8.49
C LEU A 222 1.03 -16.23 8.92
N PRO A 223 0.77 -17.52 8.65
CA PRO A 223 1.78 -18.59 8.77
C PRO A 223 3.05 -18.23 8.00
N GLU A 224 4.23 -18.59 8.54
CA GLU A 224 5.55 -18.21 7.99
C GLU A 224 5.67 -18.56 6.50
N GLU A 225 5.15 -19.72 6.09
CA GLU A 225 5.21 -20.24 4.73
C GLU A 225 4.33 -19.46 3.74
N ARG A 226 3.39 -18.66 4.25
CA ARG A 226 2.42 -17.87 3.46
C ARG A 226 2.70 -16.37 3.52
N ARG A 227 3.73 -15.91 4.25
CA ARG A 227 4.00 -14.48 4.39
C ARG A 227 4.50 -13.87 3.07
N PRO A 228 3.91 -12.75 2.62
CA PRO A 228 4.48 -11.99 1.52
C PRO A 228 5.80 -11.34 1.92
N VAL A 229 6.65 -11.04 0.93
CA VAL A 229 7.77 -10.11 1.14
C VAL A 229 7.19 -8.70 1.18
N VAL A 230 7.35 -7.98 2.29
CA VAL A 230 6.87 -6.60 2.44
C VAL A 230 8.01 -5.62 2.11
N LEU A 231 7.75 -4.68 1.20
CA LEU A 231 8.68 -3.66 0.75
C LEU A 231 8.14 -2.25 1.05
N GLY A 232 8.96 -1.43 1.71
CA GLY A 232 8.71 0.00 1.88
C GLY A 232 9.31 0.78 0.71
N ALA A 233 8.55 1.69 0.12
CA ALA A 233 8.92 2.45 -1.07
C ALA A 233 9.16 3.94 -0.76
N ASP A 234 10.15 4.53 -1.42
CA ASP A 234 10.47 5.97 -1.38
C ASP A 234 10.84 6.45 -2.79
N PRO A 235 10.06 7.35 -3.41
CA PRO A 235 10.45 7.95 -4.68
C PRO A 235 11.60 8.96 -4.46
N GLY A 236 12.58 8.95 -5.36
CA GLY A 236 13.81 9.71 -5.16
C GLY A 236 14.39 10.32 -6.43
N VAL A 237 15.56 10.94 -6.26
CA VAL A 237 16.39 11.47 -7.34
C VAL A 237 17.69 10.68 -7.40
N SER A 238 17.99 10.16 -8.58
CA SER A 238 19.16 9.36 -8.90
C SER A 238 20.44 10.14 -8.57
N GLY A 239 21.45 9.44 -8.07
CA GLY A 239 22.69 10.06 -7.60
C GLY A 239 22.60 10.77 -6.24
N LYS A 240 21.41 11.05 -5.70
CA LYS A 240 21.25 11.46 -4.29
C LYS A 240 21.12 10.23 -3.42
N ARG A 241 22.02 10.08 -2.43
CA ARG A 241 21.93 8.98 -1.46
C ARG A 241 20.63 9.08 -0.66
N PRO A 242 19.82 8.01 -0.53
CA PRO A 242 18.64 8.04 0.31
C PRO A 242 19.03 8.20 1.78
N ALA A 243 18.14 8.80 2.58
CA ALA A 243 18.30 8.85 4.01
C ALA A 243 18.37 7.41 4.58
N PRO A 244 19.27 7.12 5.53
CA PRO A 244 19.32 5.79 6.11
C PRO A 244 18.05 5.52 6.91
N TYR A 245 17.35 4.45 6.57
CA TYR A 245 16.21 3.96 7.32
C TYR A 245 16.61 2.73 8.15
N ARG A 246 16.19 2.71 9.42
CA ARG A 246 16.42 1.56 10.32
C ARG A 246 15.11 0.94 10.78
N ALA A 247 14.24 1.74 11.39
CA ALA A 247 12.90 1.41 11.84
C ALA A 247 12.19 2.73 12.20
N LEU A 248 10.86 2.73 12.21
CA LEU A 248 10.05 3.80 12.77
C LEU A 248 10.12 3.74 14.32
N PRO A 249 10.36 4.88 15.01
CA PRO A 249 10.36 4.91 16.48
C PRO A 249 9.06 4.37 17.09
N GLY A 250 9.19 3.61 18.18
CA GLY A 250 8.05 2.96 18.83
C GLY A 250 7.49 1.72 18.10
N ARG A 251 7.91 1.45 16.86
CA ARG A 251 7.38 0.36 16.02
C ARG A 251 8.52 -0.52 15.49
N PRO A 252 9.21 -1.31 16.33
CA PRO A 252 10.43 -2.04 15.94
C PRO A 252 10.24 -3.11 14.87
N HIS A 253 9.01 -3.59 14.66
CA HIS A 253 8.67 -4.53 13.59
C HIS A 253 8.79 -3.90 12.19
N THR A 254 8.81 -2.56 12.09
CA THR A 254 9.07 -1.81 10.85
C THR A 254 10.56 -1.74 10.48
N ARG A 255 11.42 -2.51 11.18
CA ARG A 255 12.84 -2.55 10.86
C ARG A 255 13.05 -3.01 9.42
N ALA A 256 14.01 -2.43 8.70
CA ALA A 256 14.34 -2.88 7.35
C ALA A 256 15.83 -3.19 7.15
N ALA A 257 16.11 -3.97 6.11
CA ALA A 257 17.48 -4.21 5.66
C ALA A 257 18.13 -2.90 5.18
N ALA A 258 19.46 -2.79 5.31
CA ALA A 258 20.19 -1.61 4.86
C ALA A 258 20.33 -1.53 3.32
N HIS A 259 20.16 -2.66 2.63
CA HIS A 259 20.21 -2.69 1.18
C HIS A 259 18.96 -2.02 0.59
N VAL A 260 19.18 -1.17 -0.41
CA VAL A 260 18.14 -0.44 -1.13
C VAL A 260 18.11 -0.94 -2.56
N TRP A 261 16.98 -1.49 -2.96
CA TRP A 261 16.74 -1.81 -4.37
C TRP A 261 16.19 -0.57 -5.08
N GLU A 262 16.54 -0.42 -6.35
CA GLU A 262 16.11 0.72 -7.15
C GLU A 262 15.48 0.27 -8.47
N PHE A 263 14.39 0.93 -8.87
CA PHE A 263 13.85 0.88 -10.22
C PHE A 263 13.97 2.26 -10.87
N PRO A 264 14.84 2.44 -11.88
CA PRO A 264 15.02 3.73 -12.52
C PRO A 264 13.82 4.05 -13.41
N ARG A 265 13.12 5.16 -13.12
CA ARG A 265 12.02 5.66 -13.97
C ARG A 265 12.54 6.14 -15.34
N THR A 266 13.85 6.39 -15.44
CA THR A 266 14.56 6.74 -16.68
C THR A 266 14.86 5.56 -17.59
N ARG A 267 14.56 4.32 -17.16
CA ARG A 267 14.71 3.13 -18.00
C ARG A 267 13.95 3.32 -19.31
N ARG A 268 14.67 3.13 -20.41
CA ARG A 268 14.14 3.32 -21.76
C ARG A 268 13.32 2.11 -22.22
N PHE A 269 12.32 2.38 -23.06
CA PHE A 269 11.54 1.38 -23.77
C PHE A 269 10.91 1.96 -25.06
N GLY A 270 10.22 1.11 -25.82
CA GLY A 270 9.51 1.49 -27.03
C GLY A 270 10.41 1.65 -28.26
N PHE A 271 9.84 2.19 -29.34
CA PHE A 271 10.56 2.36 -30.62
C PHE A 271 11.80 3.22 -30.45
N ARG A 272 12.97 2.66 -30.81
CA ARG A 272 14.29 3.30 -30.69
C ARG A 272 14.59 3.83 -29.28
N GLU A 273 14.06 3.18 -28.24
CA GLU A 273 14.33 3.55 -26.84
C GLU A 273 13.95 5.01 -26.50
N ALA A 274 12.99 5.59 -27.24
CA ALA A 274 12.63 7.00 -27.11
C ALA A 274 11.76 7.31 -25.88
N LEU A 275 11.14 6.31 -25.27
CA LEU A 275 10.23 6.46 -24.13
C LEU A 275 10.91 6.05 -22.83
N ASP A 276 10.44 6.57 -21.69
CA ASP A 276 10.82 6.10 -20.36
C ASP A 276 9.65 6.18 -19.38
N TYR A 277 9.78 5.51 -18.23
CA TYR A 277 8.68 5.35 -17.28
C TYR A 277 8.27 6.64 -16.58
N ARG A 278 9.02 7.74 -16.68
CA ARG A 278 8.57 9.04 -16.17
C ARG A 278 7.30 9.49 -16.90
N ILE A 279 7.10 9.07 -18.15
CA ILE A 279 5.86 9.33 -18.90
C ILE A 279 4.66 8.70 -18.19
N ILE A 280 4.77 7.43 -17.81
CA ILE A 280 3.71 6.70 -17.10
C ILE A 280 3.41 7.35 -15.75
N VAL A 281 4.46 7.71 -15.01
CA VAL A 281 4.36 8.39 -13.72
C VAL A 281 3.65 9.75 -13.86
N ASN A 282 3.97 10.52 -14.91
CA ASN A 282 3.29 11.80 -15.16
C ASN A 282 1.82 11.62 -15.53
N TRP A 283 1.45 10.53 -16.22
CA TRP A 283 0.03 10.22 -16.46
C TRP A 283 -0.71 9.91 -15.16
N VAL A 284 -0.08 9.16 -14.24
CA VAL A 284 -0.64 8.91 -12.91
C VAL A 284 -0.85 10.22 -12.15
N ILE A 285 0.16 11.10 -12.10
CA ILE A 285 0.00 12.41 -11.45
C ILE A 285 -1.16 13.20 -12.09
N ALA A 286 -1.25 13.20 -13.42
CA ALA A 286 -2.30 13.92 -14.14
C ALA A 286 -3.72 13.40 -13.85
N GLU A 287 -3.90 12.16 -13.38
CA GLU A 287 -5.21 11.67 -12.96
C GLU A 287 -5.67 12.30 -11.63
N HIS A 288 -4.76 12.61 -10.71
CA HIS A 288 -5.05 13.12 -9.36
C HIS A 288 -5.17 14.64 -9.29
N LYS A 289 -6.06 15.20 -10.12
CA LYS A 289 -6.24 16.66 -10.29
C LYS A 289 -6.67 17.34 -8.99
N SER A 290 -7.42 16.64 -8.14
CA SER A 290 -7.87 17.13 -6.82
C SER A 290 -6.76 17.21 -5.77
N GLN A 291 -5.61 16.59 -6.02
CA GLN A 291 -4.41 16.62 -5.18
C GLN A 291 -3.43 17.68 -5.71
N GLY A 292 -3.75 18.97 -5.57
CA GLY A 292 -2.97 20.02 -6.24
C GLY A 292 -1.52 20.15 -5.76
N TYR A 293 -1.20 19.84 -4.51
CA TYR A 293 0.19 19.84 -4.05
C TYR A 293 1.00 18.70 -4.69
N PHE A 294 0.37 17.53 -4.85
CA PHE A 294 0.97 16.38 -5.52
C PHE A 294 1.30 16.65 -7.00
N GLN A 295 0.57 17.57 -7.66
CA GLN A 295 0.92 18.01 -9.02
C GLN A 295 2.33 18.63 -9.12
N THR A 296 2.91 19.10 -8.01
CA THR A 296 4.29 19.63 -7.98
C THR A 296 5.37 18.54 -8.10
N ASP A 297 5.00 17.26 -7.99
CA ASP A 297 5.94 16.13 -8.12
C ASP A 297 6.15 15.67 -9.57
N VAL A 298 5.51 16.34 -10.55
CA VAL A 298 5.76 16.12 -11.98
C VAL A 298 7.24 16.33 -12.28
N GLY A 299 7.89 15.27 -12.79
CA GLY A 299 9.31 15.28 -13.14
C GLY A 299 10.28 15.38 -11.95
N ARG A 300 9.78 15.38 -10.70
CA ARG A 300 10.63 15.56 -9.51
C ARG A 300 11.47 14.33 -9.17
N HIS A 301 10.91 13.13 -9.35
CA HIS A 301 11.55 11.87 -8.96
C HIS A 301 11.80 10.99 -10.19
N ASP A 302 13.02 10.49 -10.33
CA ASP A 302 13.49 9.70 -11.47
C ASP A 302 13.88 8.26 -11.09
N VAL A 303 13.74 7.88 -9.82
CA VAL A 303 13.99 6.53 -9.29
C VAL A 303 12.97 6.16 -8.22
N GLU A 304 12.57 4.90 -8.18
CA GLU A 304 11.78 4.30 -7.09
C GLU A 304 12.72 3.44 -6.24
N ARG A 305 12.72 3.65 -4.93
CA ARG A 305 13.60 2.94 -3.99
C ARG A 305 12.80 2.03 -3.09
N PHE A 306 13.37 0.88 -2.75
CA PHE A 306 12.68 -0.13 -1.98
C PHE A 306 13.57 -0.70 -0.88
N TRP A 307 12.98 -0.87 0.31
CA TRP A 307 13.57 -1.52 1.46
C TRP A 307 12.75 -2.76 1.81
N VAL A 308 13.41 -3.90 1.94
CA VAL A 308 12.76 -5.12 2.45
C VAL A 308 12.76 -5.06 3.98
N PHE A 309 11.57 -5.19 4.58
CA PHE A 309 11.44 -5.20 6.03
C PHE A 309 12.02 -6.48 6.65
N ALA A 310 12.66 -6.33 7.80
CA ALA A 310 13.55 -7.29 8.46
C ALA A 310 12.84 -8.51 9.07
N SER A 311 11.51 -8.60 8.98
CA SER A 311 10.81 -9.89 9.13
C SER A 311 11.21 -10.89 8.04
N ALA A 312 11.85 -10.42 6.96
CA ALA A 312 12.42 -11.22 5.89
C ALA A 312 13.65 -12.04 6.36
N GLY A 313 13.57 -13.36 6.21
CA GLY A 313 14.71 -14.25 6.24
C GLY A 313 15.47 -14.32 4.91
N SER A 314 16.37 -15.29 4.79
CA SER A 314 17.15 -15.52 3.57
C SER A 314 16.29 -15.82 2.33
N ALA A 315 15.14 -16.48 2.50
CA ALA A 315 14.23 -16.83 1.42
C ALA A 315 13.53 -15.58 0.84
N GLU A 316 13.09 -14.67 1.69
CA GLU A 316 12.46 -13.40 1.31
C GLU A 316 13.45 -12.47 0.61
N TRP A 317 14.71 -12.45 1.07
CA TRP A 317 15.78 -11.70 0.41
C TRP A 317 16.09 -12.26 -0.99
N ALA A 318 16.13 -13.59 -1.14
CA ALA A 318 16.27 -14.23 -2.44
C ALA A 318 15.08 -13.91 -3.35
N ALA A 319 13.85 -13.93 -2.83
CA ALA A 319 12.65 -13.58 -3.59
C ALA A 319 12.65 -12.10 -4.04
N ALA A 320 13.06 -11.17 -3.19
CA ALA A 320 13.24 -9.76 -3.55
C ALA A 320 14.31 -9.61 -4.65
N SER A 321 15.45 -10.29 -4.50
CA SER A 321 16.53 -10.27 -5.50
C SER A 321 16.05 -10.79 -6.87
N MET A 322 15.26 -11.87 -6.88
CA MET A 322 14.65 -12.39 -8.10
C MET A 322 13.64 -11.40 -8.71
N LEU A 323 12.81 -10.74 -7.90
CA LEU A 323 11.87 -9.72 -8.36
C LEU A 323 12.60 -8.58 -9.06
N PHE A 324 13.60 -7.98 -8.42
CA PHE A 324 14.34 -6.86 -9.00
C PHE A 324 15.19 -7.27 -10.20
N SER A 325 15.75 -8.48 -10.21
CA SER A 325 16.39 -9.03 -11.40
C SER A 325 15.40 -9.10 -12.59
N ARG A 326 14.18 -9.58 -12.36
CA ARG A 326 13.13 -9.61 -13.40
C ARG A 326 12.72 -8.20 -13.85
N LEU A 327 12.49 -7.29 -12.91
CA LEU A 327 12.16 -5.90 -13.22
C LEU A 327 13.22 -5.26 -14.12
N LEU A 328 14.50 -5.55 -13.86
CA LEU A 328 15.63 -4.92 -14.55
C LEU A 328 16.11 -5.65 -15.80
N HIS A 329 15.84 -6.94 -15.97
CA HIS A 329 16.47 -7.72 -17.05
C HIS A 329 15.53 -8.53 -17.92
N ALA A 330 14.27 -8.72 -17.53
CA ALA A 330 13.32 -9.40 -18.40
C ALA A 330 12.96 -8.51 -19.61
N ASP A 331 12.88 -9.11 -20.78
CA ASP A 331 12.34 -8.43 -21.96
C ASP A 331 10.88 -8.06 -21.72
N SER A 332 10.47 -6.87 -22.15
CA SER A 332 9.07 -6.48 -22.09
C SER A 332 8.30 -7.41 -23.03
N GLY A 333 7.37 -8.21 -22.50
CA GLY A 333 6.49 -9.08 -23.30
C GLY A 333 5.49 -8.31 -24.17
N LEU A 334 5.64 -6.99 -24.31
CA LEU A 334 4.92 -6.19 -25.27
C LEU A 334 5.26 -6.71 -26.67
N PRO A 335 4.25 -6.98 -27.53
CA PRO A 335 4.52 -7.39 -28.90
C PRO A 335 5.49 -6.40 -29.53
N ALA A 336 6.62 -6.91 -30.04
CA ALA A 336 7.44 -6.14 -30.96
C ALA A 336 6.51 -5.76 -32.12
N ALA A 337 6.04 -4.51 -32.15
CA ALA A 337 5.26 -4.00 -33.25
C ALA A 337 6.04 -4.33 -34.52
N MET A 338 5.39 -5.07 -35.41
CA MET A 338 5.93 -5.67 -36.62
C MET A 338 6.99 -4.77 -37.27
N HIS A 339 8.26 -5.16 -37.12
CA HIS A 339 9.33 -4.72 -38.00
C HIS A 339 9.09 -5.34 -39.38
N ALA A 340 8.13 -4.81 -40.14
CA ALA A 340 8.02 -4.98 -41.58
C ALA A 340 6.88 -4.13 -42.14
N GLN A 341 7.24 -2.98 -42.72
CA GLN A 341 6.88 -2.52 -44.07
C GLN A 341 6.76 -0.99 -44.09
N GLY A 342 7.64 -0.37 -44.87
CA GLY A 342 7.65 1.06 -45.13
C GLY A 342 9.04 1.53 -45.52
N ALA A 343 9.46 1.10 -46.72
CA ALA A 343 10.50 1.76 -47.50
C ALA A 343 10.05 3.17 -47.92
#